data_AF-A0A1B7MTL7-F1
#
_entry.id   AF-A0A1B7MTL7-F1
#
_cell.length_a   1.000
_cell.length_b   1.000
_cell.length_c   1.000
_cell.angle_alpha   90.00
_cell.angle_beta   90.00
_cell.angle_gamma   90.00
#
_symmetry.space_group_name_H-M   'P 1'
#
loop_
_entity.id
_entity.type
_entity.pdbx_description
1 polymer ?
#
loop_
_entity_poly.entity_id
_entity_poly.type
_entity_poly.pdbx_seq_one_letter_code
_entity_poly.pdbx_strand_id
1 'polypeptide(L)'
;MSSWPRIESLVLLDKHLYEPAVTFRELFAAISPCPHLHALRVSMTAANIDIDPKAASFQHPSLHTLNLGASFIRDAEAVALTISPILPHVSQATYEEHEGNSFRLEWGEVNDHLKL
;
A
#
# COMPACT_ATOMS: atom_id res chain seq x y z
N MET A 1 2.01 12.40 17.76
CA MET A 1 1.02 12.13 16.70
C MET A 1 -0.17 11.46 17.34
N SER A 2 -1.38 11.95 17.07
CA SER A 2 -2.60 11.37 17.61
C SER A 2 -2.78 9.98 17.02
N SER A 3 -2.85 8.95 17.85
CA SER A 3 -3.21 7.60 17.40
C SER A 3 -4.70 7.56 17.06
N TRP A 4 -5.06 6.85 15.99
CA TRP A 4 -6.43 6.54 15.65
C TRP A 4 -6.69 5.06 15.96
N PRO A 5 -6.80 4.68 17.25
CA PRO A 5 -6.83 3.27 17.67
C PRO A 5 -8.12 2.54 17.31
N ARG A 6 -9.05 3.17 16.59
CA ARG A 6 -10.34 2.58 16.18
C ARG A 6 -10.63 2.77 14.70
N ILE A 7 -9.70 3.35 13.93
CA ILE A 7 -9.94 3.50 12.50
C ILE A 7 -9.78 2.14 11.83
N GLU A 8 -10.83 1.71 11.15
CA GLU A 8 -10.86 0.43 10.43
C GLU A 8 -10.75 0.61 8.92
N SER A 9 -11.13 1.79 8.41
CA SER A 9 -11.08 2.13 7.00
C SER A 9 -10.62 3.56 6.81
N LEU A 10 -9.70 3.77 5.87
CA LEU A 10 -9.15 5.08 5.53
C LEU A 10 -9.10 5.27 4.01
N VAL A 11 -9.61 6.41 3.54
CA VAL A 11 -9.61 6.78 2.12
C VAL A 11 -8.93 8.15 1.96
N LEU A 12 -7.82 8.17 1.24
CA LEU A 12 -6.98 9.34 0.97
C LEU A 12 -6.77 9.49 -0.54
N LEU A 13 -7.78 9.98 -1.24
CA LEU A 13 -7.73 10.15 -2.69
C LEU A 13 -7.38 11.59 -3.03
N ASP A 14 -6.35 11.75 -3.87
CA ASP A 14 -6.09 13.03 -4.52
C ASP A 14 -6.64 13.00 -5.95
N LYS A 15 -7.36 14.06 -6.30
CA LYS A 15 -7.89 14.33 -7.64
C LYS A 15 -6.84 15.00 -8.55
N HIS A 16 -5.77 15.53 -7.98
CA HIS A 16 -4.67 16.16 -8.68
C HIS A 16 -3.61 15.11 -9.03
N LEU A 17 -3.87 14.41 -10.13
CA LEU A 17 -3.13 13.23 -10.64
C LEU A 17 -1.67 13.49 -11.05
N TYR A 18 -1.18 14.73 -10.99
CA TYR A 18 0.09 15.09 -11.63
C TYR A 18 1.32 14.79 -10.77
N GLU A 19 1.21 14.87 -9.44
CA GLU A 19 2.30 14.48 -8.52
C GLU A 19 1.70 14.10 -7.15
N PRO A 20 1.23 12.87 -6.94
CA PRO A 20 0.80 12.45 -5.63
C PRO A 20 2.00 12.51 -4.65
N ALA A 21 2.00 13.44 -3.70
CA ALA A 21 3.18 13.76 -2.90
C ALA A 21 3.62 12.67 -1.89
N VAL A 22 2.79 11.64 -1.68
CA VAL A 22 3.00 10.64 -0.61
C VAL A 22 3.83 9.48 -1.13
N THR A 23 4.89 9.13 -0.41
CA THR A 23 5.72 7.94 -0.68
C THR A 23 5.29 6.72 0.15
N PHE A 24 5.84 5.53 -0.12
CA PHE A 24 5.55 4.34 0.70
C PHE A 24 6.02 4.53 2.14
N ARG A 25 7.19 5.14 2.33
CA ARG A 25 7.72 5.45 3.66
C ARG A 25 6.77 6.33 4.46
N GLU A 26 6.28 7.40 3.85
CA GLU A 26 5.37 8.34 4.48
C GLU A 26 4.02 7.70 4.78
N LEU A 27 3.51 6.90 3.84
CA LEU A 27 2.29 6.13 4.04
C LEU A 27 2.40 5.20 5.26
N PHE A 28 3.48 4.43 5.35
CA PHE A 28 3.69 3.50 6.47
C PHE A 28 3.88 4.21 7.81
N ALA A 29 4.59 5.34 7.82
CA ALA A 29 4.65 6.18 9.01
C ALA A 29 3.26 6.65 9.45
N ALA A 30 2.41 7.03 8.49
CA ALA A 30 1.05 7.52 8.75
C ALA A 30 0.07 6.45 9.25
N ILE A 31 0.20 5.20 8.78
CA ILE A 31 -0.67 4.09 9.21
C ILE A 31 -0.13 3.32 10.42
N SER A 32 1.16 3.48 10.77
CA SER A 32 1.74 2.85 11.96
C SER A 32 0.98 3.08 13.29
N PRO A 33 0.34 4.23 13.55
CA PRO A 33 -0.46 4.43 14.76
C PRO A 33 -1.93 3.94 14.63
N CYS A 34 -2.28 3.19 13.58
CA CYS A 34 -3.62 2.71 13.26
C CYS A 34 -3.72 1.17 13.30
N PRO A 35 -3.57 0.52 14.47
CA PRO A 35 -3.41 -0.94 14.57
C PRO A 35 -4.66 -1.76 14.22
N HIS A 36 -5.80 -1.11 13.96
CA HIS A 36 -7.05 -1.75 13.56
C HIS A 36 -7.45 -1.41 12.12
N LEU A 37 -6.58 -0.75 11.36
CA LEU A 37 -6.88 -0.40 9.98
C LEU A 37 -6.92 -1.69 9.14
N HIS A 38 -8.09 -1.97 8.56
CA HIS A 38 -8.36 -3.16 7.75
C HIS A 38 -8.40 -2.86 6.25
N ALA A 39 -8.87 -1.66 5.89
CA ALA A 39 -8.96 -1.22 4.51
C ALA A 39 -8.30 0.15 4.32
N LEU A 40 -7.45 0.26 3.32
CA LEU A 40 -6.80 1.50 2.92
C LEU A 40 -6.99 1.73 1.42
N ARG A 41 -7.51 2.89 1.07
CA ARG A 41 -7.49 3.40 -0.30
C ARG A 41 -6.71 4.72 -0.33
N VAL A 42 -5.68 4.82 -1.16
CA VAL A 42 -4.81 6.00 -1.21
C VAL A 42 -4.28 6.24 -2.61
N SER A 43 -4.29 7.48 -3.09
CA SER A 43 -3.54 7.86 -4.30
C SER A 43 -2.11 8.26 -3.90
N MET A 44 -1.09 7.67 -4.51
CA MET A 44 0.32 7.93 -4.14
C MET A 44 1.28 7.87 -5.33
N THR A 45 2.52 8.37 -5.17
CA THR A 45 3.56 8.18 -6.19
C THR A 45 4.24 6.84 -5.94
N ALA A 46 3.85 5.83 -6.70
CA ALA A 46 4.44 4.50 -6.66
C ALA A 46 5.54 4.29 -7.72
N ALA A 47 5.99 5.37 -8.38
CA ALA A 47 7.00 5.34 -9.43
C ALA A 47 8.40 4.93 -8.91
N ASN A 48 8.69 5.29 -7.65
CA ASN A 48 9.93 5.00 -6.96
C ASN A 48 9.61 4.36 -5.62
N ILE A 49 10.07 3.13 -5.41
CA ILE A 49 9.99 2.42 -4.13
C ILE A 49 11.08 3.02 -3.22
N ASP A 50 10.70 3.86 -2.27
CA ASP A 50 11.61 4.61 -1.38
C ASP A 50 11.85 3.93 -0.01
N ILE A 51 11.47 2.67 0.07
CA ILE A 51 11.52 1.82 1.25
C ILE A 51 12.54 0.71 1.04
N ASP A 52 13.29 0.40 2.10
CA ASP A 52 14.13 -0.79 2.12
C ASP A 52 13.35 -1.90 2.84
N PRO A 53 12.94 -2.96 2.13
CA PRO A 53 12.18 -4.06 2.73
C PRO A 53 12.96 -4.78 3.84
N LYS A 54 14.31 -4.71 3.85
CA LYS A 54 15.15 -5.30 4.89
C LYS A 54 15.39 -4.40 6.09
N ALA A 55 15.19 -3.08 5.94
CA ALA A 55 15.30 -2.13 7.04
C ALA A 55 13.96 -1.90 7.76
N ALA A 56 12.84 -2.32 7.16
CA ALA A 56 11.53 -2.19 7.76
C ALA A 56 11.33 -3.24 8.86
N SER A 57 11.58 -2.84 10.11
CA SER A 57 11.20 -3.62 11.31
C SER A 57 9.70 -3.59 11.59
N PHE A 58 8.95 -2.78 10.85
CA PHE A 58 7.53 -2.55 11.03
C PHE A 58 6.71 -3.50 10.16
N GLN A 59 5.75 -4.17 10.78
CA GLN A 59 4.70 -4.93 10.11
C GLN A 59 3.34 -4.38 10.54
N HIS A 60 2.47 -4.08 9.58
CA HIS A 60 1.13 -3.60 9.90
C HIS A 60 0.25 -4.77 10.37
N PRO A 61 -0.38 -4.68 11.56
CA PRO A 61 -0.98 -5.84 12.22
C PRO A 61 -2.31 -6.32 11.63
N SER A 62 -3.05 -5.48 10.90
CA SER A 62 -4.45 -5.76 10.58
C SER A 62 -4.91 -5.42 9.16
N LEU A 63 -4.02 -4.91 8.30
CA LEU A 63 -4.43 -4.40 6.99
C LEU A 63 -4.68 -5.57 6.05
N HIS A 64 -5.87 -5.65 5.47
CA HIS A 64 -6.29 -6.74 4.58
C HIS A 64 -6.49 -6.29 3.14
N THR A 65 -6.94 -5.04 2.95
CA THR A 65 -7.25 -4.49 1.63
C THR A 65 -6.47 -3.22 1.39
N LEU A 66 -5.71 -3.20 0.30
CA LEU A 66 -4.96 -2.04 -0.17
C LEU A 66 -5.44 -1.66 -1.58
N ASN A 67 -5.82 -0.40 -1.76
CA ASN A 67 -6.10 0.17 -3.08
C ASN A 67 -5.23 1.41 -3.26
N LEU A 68 -4.32 1.38 -4.24
CA LEU A 68 -3.39 2.46 -4.53
C LEU A 68 -4.01 3.53 -5.46
N GLY A 69 -5.30 3.46 -5.76
CA GLY A 69 -5.99 4.43 -6.64
C GLY A 69 -5.26 4.62 -7.95
N ALA A 70 -5.36 5.82 -8.53
CA ALA A 70 -4.68 6.21 -9.77
C ALA A 70 -3.17 6.48 -9.58
N SER A 71 -2.45 5.56 -8.93
CA SER A 71 -1.01 5.64 -8.73
C SER A 71 -0.25 5.20 -9.98
N PHE A 72 0.81 5.92 -10.32
CA PHE A 72 1.71 5.53 -11.40
C PHE A 72 2.64 4.40 -10.94
N ILE A 73 2.31 3.16 -11.32
CA ILE A 73 3.07 1.94 -10.98
C ILE A 73 3.79 1.45 -12.24
N ARG A 74 5.13 1.44 -12.23
CA ARG A 74 5.93 0.94 -13.35
C ARG A 74 6.08 -0.58 -13.34
N ASP A 75 6.18 -1.15 -12.16
CA ASP A 75 6.42 -2.57 -11.92
C ASP A 75 5.59 -3.02 -10.72
N ALA A 76 4.44 -3.62 -11.02
CA ALA A 76 3.46 -4.05 -10.02
C ALA A 76 4.00 -5.20 -9.15
N GLU A 77 4.80 -6.09 -9.72
CA GLU A 77 5.40 -7.22 -9.02
C GLU A 77 6.47 -6.73 -8.05
N ALA A 78 7.40 -5.87 -8.50
CA ALA A 78 8.43 -5.30 -7.63
C ALA A 78 7.83 -4.51 -6.47
N VAL A 79 6.75 -3.74 -6.71
CA VAL A 79 6.01 -3.07 -5.64
C VAL A 79 5.48 -4.11 -4.66
N ALA A 80 4.70 -5.09 -5.13
CA ALA A 80 4.08 -6.10 -4.29
C ALA A 80 5.12 -6.88 -3.45
N LEU A 81 6.24 -7.30 -4.05
CA LEU A 81 7.36 -7.96 -3.36
C LEU A 81 8.00 -7.09 -2.28
N THR A 82 8.05 -5.77 -2.50
CA THR A 82 8.69 -4.86 -1.56
C THR A 82 7.80 -4.53 -0.37
N ILE A 83 6.48 -4.42 -0.57
CA ILE A 83 5.55 -4.06 0.52
C ILE A 83 4.92 -5.25 1.24
N SER A 84 4.97 -6.47 0.66
CA SER A 84 4.43 -7.67 1.31
C SER A 84 5.07 -8.01 2.67
N PRO A 85 6.39 -7.82 2.92
CA PRO A 85 6.94 -8.07 4.25
C PRO A 85 6.45 -7.07 5.31
N ILE A 86 6.04 -5.88 4.88
CA ILE A 86 5.54 -4.79 5.73
C ILE A 86 4.04 -4.93 5.96
N LEU A 87 3.32 -5.51 5.01
CA LEU A 87 1.87 -5.69 5.02
C LEU A 87 1.49 -7.17 4.91
N PRO A 88 1.90 -8.03 5.87
CA PRO A 88 1.81 -9.48 5.74
C PRO A 88 0.37 -10.02 5.69
N HIS A 89 -0.62 -9.22 6.10
CA HIS A 89 -2.03 -9.63 6.16
C HIS A 89 -2.86 -9.14 4.96
N VAL A 90 -2.24 -8.40 4.03
CA VAL A 90 -2.92 -7.96 2.82
C VAL A 90 -3.16 -9.16 1.92
N SER A 91 -4.43 -9.42 1.63
CA SER A 91 -4.88 -10.48 0.73
C SER A 91 -5.40 -9.93 -0.60
N GLN A 92 -5.72 -8.64 -0.64
CA GLN A 92 -6.20 -7.96 -1.83
C GLN A 92 -5.51 -6.61 -1.98
N ALA A 93 -4.77 -6.46 -3.08
CA ALA A 93 -4.08 -5.23 -3.42
C ALA A 93 -4.40 -4.84 -4.88
N THR A 94 -4.84 -3.60 -5.09
CA THR A 94 -5.31 -3.10 -6.39
C THR A 94 -4.79 -1.68 -6.67
N TYR A 95 -4.78 -1.27 -7.93
CA TYR A 95 -4.55 0.10 -8.36
C TYR A 95 -5.47 0.42 -9.55
N GLU A 96 -5.50 1.67 -9.96
CA GLU A 96 -6.28 2.18 -11.10
C GLU A 96 -5.30 2.80 -12.11
N GLU A 97 -5.47 2.51 -13.40
CA GLU A 97 -4.79 3.30 -14.44
C GLU A 97 -5.56 4.59 -14.71
N HIS A 98 -4.90 5.58 -15.33
CA HIS A 98 -5.49 6.87 -15.69
C HIS A 98 -6.79 6.77 -16.52
N GLU A 99 -7.09 5.61 -17.14
CA GLU A 99 -8.32 5.35 -17.89
C GLU A 99 -9.48 4.79 -17.04
N GLY A 100 -9.35 4.75 -15.71
CA GLY A 100 -10.42 4.34 -14.79
C GLY A 100 -10.62 2.83 -14.66
N ASN A 101 -9.71 2.04 -15.22
CA ASN A 101 -9.70 0.59 -15.06
C ASN A 101 -8.91 0.21 -13.81
N SER A 102 -9.45 -0.71 -13.00
CA SER A 102 -8.74 -1.25 -11.84
C SER A 102 -7.96 -2.51 -12.19
N PHE A 103 -6.70 -2.52 -11.82
CA PHE A 103 -5.78 -3.64 -11.96
C PHE A 103 -5.42 -4.23 -10.60
N ARG A 104 -5.12 -5.53 -10.58
CA ARG A 104 -4.60 -6.20 -9.38
C ARG A 104 -3.09 -6.05 -9.35
N LEU A 105 -2.55 -5.84 -8.15
CA LEU A 105 -1.14 -6.14 -7.90
C LEU A 105 -0.99 -7.67 -7.89
N GLU A 106 0.17 -8.18 -8.31
CA GLU A 106 0.48 -9.63 -8.36
C GLU A 106 0.67 -10.26 -6.97
N TRP A 107 -0.09 -9.81 -5.99
CA TRP A 107 0.01 -10.16 -4.59
C TRP A 107 -0.25 -11.64 -4.32
N GLY A 108 -1.13 -12.27 -5.12
CA GLY A 108 -1.38 -13.70 -5.06
C GLY A 108 -0.12 -14.49 -5.39
N GLU A 109 0.55 -14.11 -6.48
CA GLU A 109 1.82 -14.71 -6.92
C GLU A 109 2.92 -14.44 -5.88
N VAL A 110 3.03 -13.21 -5.39
CA VAL A 110 3.97 -12.86 -4.30
C VAL A 110 3.75 -13.70 -3.05
N ASN A 111 2.51 -13.88 -2.61
CA ASN A 111 2.23 -14.74 -1.45
C ASN A 111 2.58 -16.20 -1.72
N ASP A 112 2.38 -16.70 -2.93
CA ASP A 112 2.77 -18.06 -3.30
C ASP A 112 4.30 -18.22 -3.38
N HIS A 113 5.03 -17.20 -3.84
CA HIS A 113 6.49 -17.16 -3.83
C HIS A 113 7.09 -17.02 -2.42
N LEU A 114 6.34 -16.41 -1.49
CA LEU A 114 6.72 -16.24 -0.09
C LEU A 114 6.30 -17.39 0.83
N LYS A 115 5.54 -18.37 0.33
CA LYS A 115 5.31 -19.66 1.02
C LYS A 115 6.59 -20.52 0.95
N LEU A 116 7.61 -20.10 1.70
CA LEU A 116 8.80 -20.88 2.08
C LEU A 116 8.91 -20.94 3.59
#